data_AF-A0A2C9U7N6-F1
#
_entry.id   AF-A0A2C9U7N6-F1
#
_cell.length_a   1.000
_cell.length_b   1.000
_cell.length_c   1.000
_cell.angle_alpha   90.00
_cell.angle_beta   90.00
_cell.angle_gamma   90.00
#
_symmetry.space_group_name_H-M   'P 1'
#
loop_
_entity.id
_entity.type
_entity.pdbx_description
1 polymer ?
#
loop_
_entity_poly.entity_id
_entity_poly.type
_entity_poly.pdbx_seq_one_letter_code
_entity_poly.pdbx_strand_id
1 'polypeptide(L)'
;MEVLSRCFRKSTSFPFSIPSPCSNRIVFSELLMSWTCKRCTFINSPSSKPTCQICLSPSSPLPSSSSSPAARQDTPTWSCKACTFLNPYKNSACEICGTRGSLSSLSSFEVLNDVGPDEDLDSSIGSVFVPLRTCKRKISNSFDSGLDCVDSESFRGVKVSNRTVDAKDGDCVKLGGFQGLGASNKAVTVVKEDTSSSTILSSFKILSYNVWFREDLELHKRMKALGDLIQLHSPHVICFQEVTPNIYDIFRQSSWWKAYHCSVANEMAYSRPYFCMLLSKLPVKSFSARPFNNSIMGRELCIAELEVQPNKPLVVATSHLESPCPAPPTWNQMFSKERVDQAKEAMNLLKKNSNVIFGGDMNWDDKLDGQFPLSDGWMDAWAELRPGENGWTYDTKSNQMLSGNRTLQKRLDRFVCHLRDFRISKIDMIGMEAIPGLSHIKEKKVRKEVKMLELPVFPSDHYGLLLTISFQ
;
A
#
# COMPACT_ATOMS: atom_id res chain seq x y z
N MET A 1 -30.21 -70.26 12.58
CA MET A 1 -30.50 -68.90 12.10
C MET A 1 -29.18 -68.16 12.00
N GLU A 2 -29.03 -67.34 10.95
CA GLU A 2 -28.00 -66.32 10.67
C GLU A 2 -26.51 -66.64 10.85
N VAL A 3 -25.69 -66.05 9.96
CA VAL A 3 -24.26 -66.37 9.77
C VAL A 3 -23.50 -65.09 9.43
N LEU A 4 -22.42 -64.80 10.19
CA LEU A 4 -21.46 -63.74 9.86
C LEU A 4 -20.04 -64.17 10.21
N SER A 5 -19.19 -64.47 9.22
CA SER A 5 -17.72 -64.45 9.40
C SER A 5 -16.93 -64.37 8.09
N ARG A 6 -16.16 -63.28 7.95
CA ARG A 6 -14.76 -63.18 7.48
C ARG A 6 -14.21 -64.03 6.30
N CYS A 7 -13.61 -63.29 5.35
CA CYS A 7 -12.22 -63.44 4.83
C CYS A 7 -11.87 -64.29 3.58
N PHE A 8 -11.07 -63.64 2.70
CA PHE A 8 -9.96 -64.14 1.84
C PHE A 8 -10.19 -65.26 0.80
N ARG A 9 -9.89 -64.98 -0.49
CA ARG A 9 -8.74 -65.59 -1.24
C ARG A 9 -8.56 -65.14 -2.72
N LYS A 10 -7.28 -65.09 -3.15
CA LYS A 10 -6.63 -65.60 -4.40
C LYS A 10 -7.50 -65.88 -5.65
N SER A 11 -7.18 -65.61 -6.93
CA SER A 11 -5.99 -65.23 -7.76
C SER A 11 -5.75 -66.27 -8.89
N THR A 12 -5.68 -65.87 -10.16
CA THR A 12 -5.25 -66.68 -11.35
C THR A 12 -4.68 -65.77 -12.47
N SER A 13 -4.15 -66.34 -13.58
CA SER A 13 -3.20 -65.67 -14.50
C SER A 13 -3.11 -66.28 -15.93
N PHE A 14 -2.25 -65.69 -16.80
CA PHE A 14 -1.81 -66.10 -18.17
C PHE A 14 -2.69 -65.70 -19.38
N PRO A 15 -2.15 -65.62 -20.64
CA PRO A 15 -0.76 -65.41 -21.12
C PRO A 15 -0.61 -64.34 -22.25
N PHE A 16 0.60 -64.25 -22.84
CA PHE A 16 1.04 -63.34 -23.92
C PHE A 16 0.69 -63.77 -25.37
N SER A 17 0.82 -62.83 -26.33
CA SER A 17 1.23 -63.08 -27.73
C SER A 17 1.84 -61.82 -28.38
N ILE A 18 2.79 -61.99 -29.32
CA ILE A 18 3.52 -60.92 -30.03
C ILE A 18 3.76 -61.34 -31.49
N PRO A 19 3.63 -60.41 -32.46
CA PRO A 19 4.47 -60.40 -33.66
C PRO A 19 5.26 -59.08 -33.81
N SER A 20 6.32 -59.11 -34.63
CA SER A 20 7.43 -58.14 -34.61
C SER A 20 7.37 -57.10 -35.79
N PRO A 21 8.40 -56.27 -36.07
CA PRO A 21 8.19 -54.86 -36.43
C PRO A 21 8.06 -54.55 -37.93
N CYS A 22 7.47 -53.39 -38.25
CA CYS A 22 7.48 -52.86 -39.61
C CYS A 22 7.74 -51.33 -39.66
N SER A 23 8.86 -50.97 -40.27
CA SER A 23 9.30 -49.67 -40.83
C SER A 23 8.80 -48.33 -40.23
N ASN A 24 9.76 -47.49 -39.81
CA ASN A 24 9.52 -46.09 -39.45
C ASN A 24 8.93 -45.28 -40.63
N ARG A 25 7.76 -44.67 -40.41
CA ARG A 25 7.29 -43.54 -41.22
C ARG A 25 6.94 -42.37 -40.30
N ILE A 26 7.89 -41.47 -40.09
CA ILE A 26 7.70 -40.28 -39.25
C ILE A 26 6.75 -39.33 -39.99
N VAL A 27 5.47 -39.35 -39.61
CA VAL A 27 4.53 -38.27 -39.92
C VAL A 27 4.72 -37.22 -38.83
N PHE A 28 5.30 -36.08 -39.19
CA PHE A 28 5.33 -34.90 -38.32
C PHE A 28 3.91 -34.37 -38.15
N SER A 29 3.23 -34.82 -37.10
CA SER A 29 2.07 -34.12 -36.55
C SER A 29 2.57 -32.83 -35.92
N GLU A 30 2.24 -31.68 -36.50
CA GLU A 30 2.65 -30.38 -35.97
C GLU A 30 2.12 -30.20 -34.54
N LEU A 31 3.02 -29.99 -33.57
CA LEU A 31 2.60 -29.55 -32.25
C LEU A 31 2.09 -28.11 -32.37
N LEU A 32 0.76 -27.96 -32.35
CA LEU A 32 0.11 -26.68 -32.08
C LEU A 32 0.62 -26.15 -30.75
N MET A 33 1.54 -25.19 -30.79
CA MET A 33 2.01 -24.49 -29.60
C MET A 33 1.04 -23.36 -29.23
N SER A 34 0.92 -23.07 -27.93
CA SER A 34 0.21 -21.88 -27.45
C SER A 34 0.88 -20.60 -27.97
N TRP A 35 0.10 -19.63 -28.45
CA TRP A 35 0.62 -18.43 -29.08
C TRP A 35 0.16 -17.14 -28.40
N THR A 36 1.12 -16.26 -28.11
CA THR A 36 0.89 -14.95 -27.48
C THR A 36 0.33 -13.94 -28.49
N CYS A 37 -0.81 -13.33 -28.19
CA CYS A 37 -1.41 -12.33 -29.06
C CYS A 37 -0.58 -11.04 -29.09
N LYS A 38 -0.08 -10.64 -30.26
CA LYS A 38 0.70 -9.40 -30.43
C LYS A 38 -0.08 -8.10 -30.17
N ARG A 39 -1.42 -8.14 -30.04
CA ARG A 39 -2.26 -6.96 -29.73
C ARG A 39 -2.61 -6.82 -28.24
N CYS A 40 -2.84 -7.91 -27.52
CA CYS A 40 -3.32 -7.89 -26.13
C CYS A 40 -2.56 -8.81 -25.16
N THR A 41 -1.40 -9.32 -25.58
CA THR A 41 -0.49 -10.23 -24.85
C THR A 41 -1.07 -11.53 -24.26
N PHE A 42 -2.37 -11.80 -24.43
CA PHE A 42 -3.00 -13.03 -24.00
C PHE A 42 -2.41 -14.27 -24.69
N ILE A 43 -2.09 -15.31 -23.92
CA ILE A 43 -1.56 -16.58 -24.39
C ILE A 43 -2.74 -17.48 -24.77
N ASN A 44 -2.89 -17.76 -26.07
CA ASN A 44 -3.99 -18.58 -26.57
C ASN A 44 -3.64 -20.07 -26.44
N SER A 45 -4.49 -20.82 -25.74
CA SER A 45 -4.39 -22.28 -25.62
C SER A 45 -4.41 -22.96 -26.99
N PRO A 46 -3.65 -24.07 -27.17
CA PRO A 46 -3.56 -24.77 -28.45
C PRO A 46 -4.93 -25.30 -28.87
N SER A 47 -5.54 -24.62 -29.83
CA SER A 47 -6.90 -24.84 -30.31
C SER A 47 -6.97 -24.36 -31.76
N SER A 48 -7.80 -25.00 -32.58
CA SER A 48 -7.85 -24.83 -34.05
C SER A 48 -8.46 -23.49 -34.53
N LYS A 49 -8.48 -22.45 -33.69
CA LYS A 49 -9.04 -21.14 -34.00
C LYS A 49 -7.90 -20.14 -34.25
N PRO A 50 -7.74 -19.59 -35.47
CA PRO A 50 -6.65 -18.68 -35.82
C PRO A 50 -6.91 -17.23 -35.35
N THR A 51 -7.60 -17.03 -34.22
CA THR A 51 -7.97 -15.73 -33.65
C THR A 51 -7.84 -15.75 -32.13
N CYS A 52 -7.44 -14.62 -31.55
CA CYS A 52 -7.22 -14.49 -30.11
C CYS A 52 -8.54 -14.59 -29.34
N GLN A 53 -8.57 -15.40 -28.28
CA GLN A 53 -9.78 -15.66 -27.50
C GLN A 53 -10.33 -14.42 -26.77
N ILE A 54 -9.47 -13.42 -26.48
CA ILE A 54 -9.85 -12.19 -25.76
C ILE A 54 -10.18 -11.02 -26.68
N CYS A 55 -9.36 -10.78 -27.72
CA CYS A 55 -9.49 -9.59 -28.58
C CYS A 55 -9.81 -9.89 -30.05
N LEU A 56 -10.12 -11.16 -30.37
CA LEU A 56 -10.50 -11.68 -31.70
C LEU A 56 -9.50 -11.42 -32.84
N SER A 57 -8.34 -10.82 -32.56
CA SER A 57 -7.31 -10.50 -33.55
C SER A 57 -6.65 -11.77 -34.11
N PRO A 58 -6.38 -11.85 -35.42
CA PRO A 58 -5.88 -13.07 -36.05
C PRO A 58 -4.44 -13.41 -35.65
N SER A 59 -4.12 -14.71 -35.66
CA SER A 59 -2.75 -15.22 -35.55
C SER A 59 -1.96 -14.89 -36.82
N SER A 60 -0.84 -14.18 -36.68
CA SER A 60 0.07 -13.94 -37.81
C SER A 60 0.75 -15.27 -38.23
N PRO A 61 0.78 -15.63 -39.52
CA PRO A 61 1.48 -16.84 -39.97
C PRO A 61 3.01 -16.71 -39.81
N LEU A 62 3.68 -17.86 -39.69
CA LEU A 62 5.14 -17.94 -39.77
C LEU A 62 5.59 -17.73 -41.24
N PRO A 63 6.70 -17.01 -41.50
CA PRO A 63 7.15 -16.77 -42.86
C PRO A 63 7.85 -18.02 -43.45
N SER A 64 7.30 -18.58 -44.53
CA SER A 64 7.92 -19.63 -45.32
C SER A 64 9.23 -19.15 -45.96
N SER A 65 10.26 -19.99 -45.95
CA SER A 65 11.62 -19.63 -46.37
C SER A 65 11.86 -19.79 -47.88
N SER A 66 12.09 -18.69 -48.60
CA SER A 66 12.56 -18.74 -50.00
C SER A 66 13.32 -17.47 -50.47
N SER A 67 14.53 -17.23 -49.95
CA SER A 67 15.61 -16.47 -50.64
C SER A 67 16.90 -16.49 -49.81
N SER A 68 18.04 -16.40 -50.48
CA SER A 68 19.40 -16.61 -49.92
C SER A 68 20.07 -15.28 -49.50
N PRO A 69 21.31 -15.24 -48.96
CA PRO A 69 21.52 -14.54 -47.70
C PRO A 69 22.05 -13.10 -47.85
N ALA A 70 21.21 -12.11 -47.54
CA ALA A 70 21.70 -10.82 -47.07
C ALA A 70 22.07 -10.93 -45.57
N ALA A 71 23.22 -10.39 -45.17
CA ALA A 71 23.70 -10.51 -43.79
C ALA A 71 22.74 -9.85 -42.79
N ARG A 72 22.49 -10.50 -41.65
CA ARG A 72 21.82 -9.86 -40.50
C ARG A 72 22.72 -8.74 -39.98
N GLN A 73 22.41 -7.50 -40.31
CA GLN A 73 22.79 -6.38 -39.46
C GLN A 73 21.77 -6.34 -38.32
N ASP A 74 22.13 -6.93 -37.18
CA ASP A 74 21.43 -6.68 -35.93
C ASP A 74 21.51 -5.17 -35.66
N THR A 75 20.41 -4.46 -35.85
CA THR A 75 20.37 -3.02 -35.60
C THR A 75 20.60 -2.81 -34.11
N PRO A 76 21.62 -2.03 -33.71
CA PRO A 76 21.95 -1.88 -32.30
C PRO A 76 20.73 -1.33 -31.56
N THR A 77 20.36 -1.97 -30.47
CA THR A 77 19.27 -1.53 -29.60
C THR A 77 19.81 -1.09 -28.26
N TRP A 78 19.08 -0.20 -27.59
CA TRP A 78 19.40 0.25 -26.23
C TRP A 78 18.20 0.00 -25.30
N SER A 79 18.47 -0.65 -24.17
CA SER A 79 17.46 -0.88 -23.13
C SER A 79 17.16 0.43 -22.40
N CYS A 80 15.87 0.76 -22.29
CA CYS A 80 15.42 1.95 -21.59
C CYS A 80 15.73 1.86 -20.09
N LYS A 81 16.53 2.78 -19.57
CA LYS A 81 16.88 2.82 -18.13
C LYS A 81 15.66 3.07 -17.20
N ALA A 82 14.50 3.44 -17.73
CA ALA A 82 13.27 3.66 -16.96
C ALA A 82 12.22 2.54 -17.08
N CYS A 83 12.16 1.80 -18.20
CA CYS A 83 11.14 0.78 -18.44
C CYS A 83 11.65 -0.51 -19.11
N THR A 84 12.98 -0.70 -19.16
CA THR A 84 13.76 -1.80 -19.76
C THR A 84 13.54 -2.13 -21.25
N PHE A 85 12.48 -1.60 -21.88
CA PHE A 85 12.16 -1.77 -23.30
C PHE A 85 13.34 -1.48 -24.23
N LEU A 86 13.57 -2.35 -25.22
CA LEU A 86 14.67 -2.27 -26.18
C LEU A 86 14.29 -1.39 -27.37
N ASN A 87 14.90 -0.20 -27.45
CA ASN A 87 14.64 0.77 -28.52
C ASN A 87 15.70 0.68 -29.62
N PRO A 88 15.35 0.92 -30.90
CA PRO A 88 16.35 1.10 -31.96
C PRO A 88 17.30 2.28 -31.66
N TYR A 89 18.59 2.17 -31.98
CA TYR A 89 19.57 3.25 -31.79
C TYR A 89 19.23 4.57 -32.50
N LYS A 90 18.40 4.51 -33.54
CA LYS A 90 17.90 5.68 -34.27
C LYS A 90 16.94 6.54 -33.43
N ASN A 91 16.35 5.98 -32.39
CA ASN A 91 15.41 6.67 -31.52
C ASN A 91 16.14 7.23 -30.30
N SER A 92 16.26 8.56 -30.24
CA SER A 92 16.85 9.29 -29.11
C SER A 92 15.93 9.34 -27.87
N ALA A 93 14.71 8.84 -27.97
CA ALA A 93 13.74 8.68 -26.89
C ALA A 93 13.05 7.31 -26.98
N CYS A 94 12.66 6.76 -25.82
CA CYS A 94 12.01 5.46 -25.74
C CYS A 94 10.55 5.53 -26.21
N GLU A 95 10.16 4.64 -27.13
CA GLU A 95 8.83 4.63 -27.76
C GLU A 95 7.69 4.45 -26.75
N ILE A 96 7.94 3.75 -25.65
CA ILE A 96 6.93 3.38 -24.65
C ILE A 96 6.75 4.45 -23.56
N CYS A 97 7.77 5.26 -23.26
CA CYS A 97 7.76 6.16 -22.09
C CYS A 97 8.44 7.52 -22.28
N GLY A 98 8.89 7.86 -23.49
CA GLY A 98 9.55 9.15 -23.81
C GLY A 98 10.93 9.38 -23.17
N THR A 99 11.40 8.49 -22.29
CA THR A 99 12.71 8.60 -21.64
C THR A 99 13.82 8.66 -22.68
N ARG A 100 14.67 9.69 -22.65
CA ARG A 100 15.77 9.86 -23.61
C ARG A 100 16.87 8.81 -23.47
N GLY A 101 17.43 8.40 -24.59
CA GLY A 101 18.61 7.54 -24.67
C GLY A 101 19.86 8.25 -24.17
N SER A 102 20.80 7.48 -23.61
CA SER A 102 22.08 8.01 -23.13
C SER A 102 22.98 8.32 -24.32
N LEU A 103 23.08 9.59 -24.72
CA LEU A 103 23.95 10.08 -25.81
C LEU A 103 25.43 10.06 -25.39
N SER A 104 25.94 8.87 -25.08
CA SER A 104 27.32 8.61 -24.66
C SER A 104 28.15 7.95 -25.78
N SER A 105 27.61 7.92 -27.00
CA SER A 105 28.12 7.18 -28.16
C SER A 105 27.96 7.92 -29.50
N LEU A 106 27.48 9.16 -29.49
CA LEU A 106 27.34 10.02 -30.67
C LEU A 106 28.13 11.33 -30.47
N SER A 107 29.41 11.28 -30.84
CA SER A 107 30.17 12.48 -31.21
C SER A 107 29.84 12.90 -32.66
N SER A 108 30.12 14.16 -32.97
CA SER A 108 30.11 14.79 -34.30
C SER A 108 28.79 15.40 -34.80
N PHE A 109 28.90 16.70 -35.14
CA PHE A 109 28.03 17.53 -36.01
C PHE A 109 26.68 18.05 -35.48
N GLU A 110 26.69 19.31 -34.99
CA GLU A 110 26.16 20.53 -35.67
C GLU A 110 24.93 20.41 -36.61
N VAL A 111 23.98 21.38 -36.71
CA VAL A 111 23.88 22.77 -36.16
C VAL A 111 22.42 23.31 -36.26
N LEU A 112 21.97 24.21 -35.34
CA LEU A 112 20.83 25.18 -35.41
C LEU A 112 19.40 24.65 -35.81
N ASN A 113 18.24 25.16 -35.35
CA ASN A 113 17.84 26.19 -34.36
C ASN A 113 16.43 25.80 -33.77
N ASP A 114 15.42 26.59 -33.37
CA ASP A 114 15.11 28.06 -33.34
C ASP A 114 14.12 28.42 -32.17
N VAL A 115 13.43 29.57 -32.29
CA VAL A 115 12.51 30.28 -31.36
C VAL A 115 11.11 29.67 -31.14
N GLY A 116 10.51 29.94 -29.96
CA GLY A 116 9.11 29.64 -29.55
C GLY A 116 8.13 30.82 -29.74
N PRO A 117 7.32 31.29 -28.74
CA PRO A 117 7.36 31.03 -27.28
C PRO A 117 6.03 30.51 -26.67
N ASP A 118 6.05 30.24 -25.35
CA ASP A 118 4.89 29.83 -24.50
C ASP A 118 4.25 31.00 -23.71
N GLU A 119 3.01 30.82 -23.24
CA GLU A 119 2.41 31.56 -22.11
C GLU A 119 2.27 30.63 -20.88
N ASP A 120 2.71 31.09 -19.70
CA ASP A 120 2.90 30.25 -18.50
C ASP A 120 1.84 30.58 -17.41
N LEU A 121 1.07 29.59 -16.95
CA LEU A 121 0.04 29.76 -15.91
C LEU A 121 0.18 28.71 -14.78
N ASP A 122 1.02 29.00 -13.78
CA ASP A 122 1.41 28.03 -12.74
C ASP A 122 0.27 27.64 -11.78
N SER A 123 -0.18 26.38 -11.90
CA SER A 123 -1.15 25.74 -11.00
C SER A 123 -0.53 24.61 -10.17
N SER A 124 0.62 24.83 -9.54
CA SER A 124 1.28 23.81 -8.70
C SER A 124 0.47 23.45 -7.43
N ILE A 125 -0.28 22.35 -7.50
CA ILE A 125 -0.83 21.62 -6.35
C ILE A 125 0.24 20.68 -5.77
N GLY A 126 0.22 20.50 -4.45
CA GLY A 126 1.23 19.71 -3.73
C GLY A 126 1.13 18.21 -4.01
N SER A 127 2.01 17.70 -4.84
CA SER A 127 2.16 16.27 -5.10
C SER A 127 2.87 15.57 -3.92
N VAL A 128 2.18 14.62 -3.29
CA VAL A 128 2.81 13.61 -2.40
C VAL A 128 2.88 12.23 -3.05
N PHE A 129 2.15 12.03 -4.16
CA PHE A 129 2.26 10.86 -5.05
C PHE A 129 3.01 11.21 -6.35
N VAL A 130 4.33 11.00 -6.40
CA VAL A 130 5.12 10.95 -7.67
C VAL A 130 6.41 10.15 -7.46
N PRO A 131 6.88 9.40 -8.48
CA PRO A 131 8.29 9.01 -8.57
C PRO A 131 9.23 10.22 -8.76
N LEU A 132 10.46 10.05 -8.26
CA LEU A 132 11.72 10.80 -8.42
C LEU A 132 11.78 12.05 -9.34
N ARG A 133 12.48 13.09 -8.86
CA ARG A 133 12.76 14.35 -9.59
C ARG A 133 14.24 14.47 -10.01
N THR A 134 14.56 15.39 -10.93
CA THR A 134 15.94 15.82 -11.27
C THR A 134 16.10 17.35 -11.31
N CYS A 135 17.30 17.84 -11.01
CA CYS A 135 17.65 19.25 -10.72
C CYS A 135 17.53 20.27 -11.89
N LYS A 136 17.51 21.59 -11.58
CA LYS A 136 17.77 22.73 -12.51
C LYS A 136 18.86 23.65 -11.93
N ARG A 137 19.76 24.22 -12.75
CA ARG A 137 20.69 25.37 -12.51
C ARG A 137 21.14 25.95 -13.88
N LYS A 138 21.52 27.22 -14.11
CA LYS A 138 21.42 28.52 -13.38
C LYS A 138 21.79 29.70 -14.33
N ILE A 139 21.15 30.89 -14.18
CA ILE A 139 21.74 32.28 -14.31
C ILE A 139 22.11 32.76 -15.77
N SER A 140 22.14 34.05 -16.21
CA SER A 140 22.05 35.45 -15.65
C SER A 140 21.56 36.52 -16.68
N ASN A 141 20.94 37.62 -16.20
CA ASN A 141 21.12 39.09 -16.48
C ASN A 141 21.20 39.64 -17.95
N SER A 142 21.01 40.93 -18.33
CA SER A 142 20.49 42.23 -17.78
C SER A 142 20.39 43.25 -18.96
N PHE A 143 19.49 44.24 -19.05
CA PHE A 143 19.51 45.62 -18.48
C PHE A 143 18.26 46.40 -19.00
N ASP A 144 17.56 47.23 -18.19
CA ASP A 144 17.55 48.74 -18.15
C ASP A 144 16.66 49.44 -19.22
N SER A 145 15.85 50.47 -18.98
CA SER A 145 15.54 51.32 -17.78
C SER A 145 13.98 51.44 -17.59
N GLY A 146 13.31 52.41 -16.94
CA GLY A 146 13.67 53.65 -16.22
C GLY A 146 12.42 54.54 -15.90
N LEU A 147 12.55 55.51 -14.96
CA LEU A 147 11.53 56.51 -14.50
C LEU A 147 10.23 55.99 -13.84
N ASP A 148 9.61 56.65 -12.83
CA ASP A 148 10.13 57.56 -11.78
C ASP A 148 9.09 57.78 -10.64
N CYS A 149 9.55 57.92 -9.38
CA CYS A 149 8.82 58.46 -8.18
C CYS A 149 7.52 57.72 -7.71
N VAL A 150 6.93 57.88 -6.49
CA VAL A 150 7.09 58.81 -5.35
C VAL A 150 7.01 58.05 -3.98
N ASP A 151 7.86 58.48 -3.04
CA ASP A 151 7.88 58.46 -1.55
C ASP A 151 6.76 57.81 -0.67
N SER A 152 7.18 57.20 0.47
CA SER A 152 6.63 57.39 1.83
C SER A 152 7.39 56.59 2.92
N GLU A 153 7.85 57.26 4.00
CA GLU A 153 8.52 56.63 5.16
C GLU A 153 7.56 56.12 6.27
N SER A 154 8.03 55.18 7.11
CA SER A 154 8.17 55.34 8.59
C SER A 154 8.08 54.02 9.38
N PHE A 155 9.07 53.74 10.24
CA PHE A 155 8.89 53.61 11.71
C PHE A 155 10.24 53.40 12.42
N ARG A 156 10.44 53.98 13.62
CA ARG A 156 11.66 53.85 14.45
C ARG A 156 11.36 53.68 15.94
N GLY A 157 12.20 52.88 16.63
CA GLY A 157 12.26 52.79 18.10
C GLY A 157 11.29 51.77 18.72
N VAL A 158 11.49 51.27 19.96
CA VAL A 158 12.44 51.70 21.02
C VAL A 158 12.95 50.48 21.85
N LYS A 159 14.28 50.37 21.99
CA LYS A 159 15.08 50.06 23.22
C LYS A 159 14.46 49.09 24.26
N VAL A 160 14.94 47.84 24.42
CA VAL A 160 16.16 47.40 25.15
C VAL A 160 16.17 47.68 26.66
N SER A 161 16.35 46.63 27.48
CA SER A 161 17.04 46.67 28.79
C SER A 161 17.53 45.26 29.21
N ASN A 162 18.81 45.15 29.56
CA ASN A 162 19.43 43.99 30.22
C ASN A 162 19.81 44.38 31.67
N ARG A 163 19.88 43.41 32.59
CA ARG A 163 20.73 43.46 33.80
C ARG A 163 21.09 42.06 34.30
N THR A 164 22.08 41.97 35.18
CA THR A 164 22.91 40.76 35.39
C THR A 164 23.36 40.60 36.84
N VAL A 165 23.38 39.33 37.29
CA VAL A 165 24.34 38.71 38.25
C VAL A 165 24.47 39.28 39.67
N ASP A 166 24.33 38.40 40.68
CA ASP A 166 25.33 38.22 41.75
C ASP A 166 25.19 36.84 42.45
N ALA A 167 26.12 36.45 43.34
CA ALA A 167 26.36 35.05 43.75
C ALA A 167 26.61 34.77 45.27
N LYS A 168 27.09 33.54 45.61
CA LYS A 168 27.26 32.85 46.93
C LYS A 168 26.04 32.04 47.39
N ASP A 169 26.14 30.95 48.15
CA ASP A 169 27.22 30.06 48.64
C ASP A 169 26.67 28.60 48.55
N GLY A 170 27.36 27.47 48.76
CA GLY A 170 28.70 27.22 49.28
C GLY A 170 28.70 26.15 50.39
N ASP A 171 28.58 24.85 50.05
CA ASP A 171 29.19 23.74 50.83
C ASP A 171 29.26 22.41 50.03
N CYS A 172 30.03 21.43 50.51
CA CYS A 172 30.29 20.12 49.89
C CYS A 172 30.77 19.10 50.93
N VAL A 173 30.29 17.85 50.90
CA VAL A 173 31.17 16.67 51.16
C VAL A 173 30.59 15.31 50.70
N LYS A 174 31.56 14.45 50.36
CA LYS A 174 31.58 13.02 49.99
C LYS A 174 30.85 12.05 50.95
N LEU A 175 30.76 10.72 50.73
CA LEU A 175 30.76 9.77 49.58
C LEU A 175 30.94 8.36 50.18
N GLY A 176 30.02 7.43 49.94
CA GLY A 176 30.16 6.01 50.32
C GLY A 176 28.81 5.26 50.22
N GLY A 177 28.74 3.94 50.07
CA GLY A 177 29.82 2.96 49.89
C GLY A 177 29.42 1.58 50.44
N PHE A 178 29.63 0.51 49.66
CA PHE A 178 29.48 -0.93 49.99
C PHE A 178 28.07 -1.61 49.98
N GLN A 179 27.92 -2.47 48.96
CA GLN A 179 27.52 -3.89 49.01
C GLN A 179 26.32 -4.38 49.89
N GLY A 180 25.37 -5.06 49.23
CA GLY A 180 25.33 -6.53 49.35
C GLY A 180 24.02 -7.22 49.80
N LEU A 181 23.53 -8.14 48.94
CA LEU A 181 22.63 -9.28 49.22
C LEU A 181 21.19 -9.01 49.71
N GLY A 182 20.24 -9.85 49.27
CA GLY A 182 18.83 -9.76 49.70
C GLY A 182 17.78 -10.38 48.77
N ALA A 183 18.07 -11.49 48.08
CA ALA A 183 17.07 -12.15 47.24
C ALA A 183 15.99 -12.85 48.08
N SER A 184 14.71 -12.58 47.81
CA SER A 184 13.57 -13.20 48.50
C SER A 184 12.67 -13.94 47.51
N ASN A 185 12.79 -15.26 47.49
CA ASN A 185 11.93 -16.13 46.70
C ASN A 185 10.54 -16.19 47.34
N LYS A 186 9.49 -15.77 46.61
CA LYS A 186 8.11 -16.20 46.89
C LYS A 186 7.75 -17.35 45.94
N ALA A 187 7.34 -18.47 46.52
CA ALA A 187 7.10 -19.70 45.78
C ALA A 187 5.92 -19.57 44.80
N VAL A 188 6.09 -20.11 43.60
CA VAL A 188 5.00 -20.31 42.65
C VAL A 188 4.25 -21.58 43.05
N THR A 189 3.07 -21.43 43.63
CA THR A 189 2.19 -22.56 43.93
C THR A 189 1.63 -23.12 42.62
N VAL A 190 2.00 -24.35 42.26
CA VAL A 190 1.47 -25.01 41.06
C VAL A 190 0.03 -25.43 41.31
N VAL A 191 -0.91 -24.60 40.87
CA VAL A 191 -2.33 -24.96 40.74
C VAL A 191 -2.51 -25.64 39.39
N LYS A 192 -3.09 -26.85 39.38
CA LYS A 192 -3.57 -27.47 38.14
C LYS A 192 -4.85 -26.77 37.70
N GLU A 193 -4.88 -26.28 36.47
CA GLU A 193 -6.07 -25.67 35.88
C GLU A 193 -6.64 -26.60 34.80
N ASP A 194 -7.36 -27.63 35.26
CA ASP A 194 -8.29 -28.42 34.44
C ASP A 194 -9.67 -27.76 34.46
N THR A 195 -10.42 -27.86 33.34
CA THR A 195 -11.75 -27.28 33.07
C THR A 195 -11.74 -25.94 32.33
N SER A 196 -12.39 -25.91 31.17
CA SER A 196 -12.47 -24.75 30.29
C SER A 196 -13.42 -23.66 30.81
N SER A 197 -12.86 -22.67 31.53
CA SER A 197 -13.56 -21.41 31.75
C SER A 197 -13.61 -20.61 30.44
N SER A 198 -14.81 -20.43 29.88
CA SER A 198 -15.03 -19.55 28.73
C SER A 198 -14.99 -18.09 29.19
N THR A 199 -13.77 -17.54 29.33
CA THR A 199 -13.56 -16.15 29.76
C THR A 199 -14.23 -15.20 28.77
N ILE A 200 -15.39 -14.67 29.17
CA ILE A 200 -16.22 -13.72 28.41
C ILE A 200 -15.38 -12.49 28.11
N LEU A 201 -14.88 -12.40 26.87
CA LEU A 201 -13.95 -11.36 26.48
C LEU A 201 -14.69 -10.01 26.42
N SER A 202 -14.36 -9.12 27.35
CA SER A 202 -15.20 -7.95 27.69
C SER A 202 -15.05 -6.78 26.73
N SER A 203 -13.93 -6.69 26.00
CA SER A 203 -13.68 -5.65 25.00
C SER A 203 -12.80 -6.15 23.85
N PHE A 204 -13.23 -5.88 22.62
CA PHE A 204 -12.55 -6.28 21.39
C PHE A 204 -11.90 -5.06 20.75
N LYS A 205 -10.76 -5.29 20.09
CA LYS A 205 -9.96 -4.24 19.45
C LYS A 205 -9.84 -4.50 17.95
N ILE A 206 -10.17 -3.52 17.14
CA ILE A 206 -10.05 -3.55 15.68
C ILE A 206 -9.06 -2.46 15.28
N LEU A 207 -7.97 -2.83 14.62
CA LEU A 207 -6.98 -1.91 14.08
C LEU A 207 -7.23 -1.70 12.59
N SER A 208 -7.22 -0.46 12.11
CA SER A 208 -7.07 -0.14 10.69
C SER A 208 -5.75 0.59 10.44
N TYR A 209 -5.02 0.22 9.40
CA TYR A 209 -3.72 0.85 9.09
C TYR A 209 -3.35 0.70 7.60
N ASN A 210 -3.26 1.81 6.85
CA ASN A 210 -2.54 1.85 5.58
C ASN A 210 -1.02 1.75 5.86
N VAL A 211 -0.36 0.69 5.38
CA VAL A 211 1.05 0.38 5.72
C VAL A 211 2.07 1.11 4.84
N TRP A 212 1.61 1.82 3.82
CA TRP A 212 2.39 2.53 2.80
C TRP A 212 3.30 1.62 1.97
N PHE A 213 2.90 1.37 0.71
CA PHE A 213 3.63 0.58 -0.30
C PHE A 213 4.96 1.18 -0.80
N ARG A 214 5.49 2.22 -0.13
CA ARG A 214 6.75 2.89 -0.48
C ARG A 214 7.95 2.09 0.03
N GLU A 215 8.30 1.03 -0.72
CA GLU A 215 9.30 0.04 -0.31
C GLU A 215 10.75 0.53 -0.27
N ASP A 216 11.10 1.54 -1.08
CA ASP A 216 12.44 2.15 -1.09
C ASP A 216 12.76 2.98 0.16
N LEU A 217 11.79 3.18 1.07
CA LEU A 217 11.96 3.91 2.32
C LEU A 217 11.86 2.96 3.51
N GLU A 218 13.01 2.41 3.90
CA GLU A 218 13.27 1.70 5.18
C GLU A 218 12.28 0.57 5.52
N LEU A 219 11.80 -0.14 4.50
CA LEU A 219 10.71 -1.13 4.56
C LEU A 219 10.77 -2.06 5.78
N HIS A 220 11.86 -2.78 5.98
CA HIS A 220 11.98 -3.74 7.09
C HIS A 220 11.87 -3.07 8.47
N LYS A 221 12.41 -1.86 8.64
CA LYS A 221 12.33 -1.13 9.92
C LYS A 221 10.93 -0.56 10.15
N ARG A 222 10.29 -0.02 9.09
CA ARG A 222 8.88 0.41 9.12
C ARG A 222 7.93 -0.73 9.47
N MET A 223 8.04 -1.86 8.78
CA MET A 223 7.21 -3.04 9.01
C MET A 223 7.47 -3.68 10.37
N LYS A 224 8.72 -3.64 10.89
CA LYS A 224 9.01 -4.04 12.27
C LYS A 224 8.29 -3.11 13.27
N ALA A 225 8.35 -1.78 13.08
CA ALA A 225 7.68 -0.83 13.98
C ALA A 225 6.15 -1.01 13.99
N LEU A 226 5.53 -1.29 12.83
CA LEU A 226 4.13 -1.73 12.77
C LEU A 226 3.92 -3.04 13.55
N GLY A 227 4.83 -4.01 13.42
CA GLY A 227 4.82 -5.25 14.19
C GLY A 227 4.90 -5.05 15.72
N ASP A 228 5.73 -4.10 16.16
CA ASP A 228 5.88 -3.74 17.57
C ASP A 228 4.57 -3.10 18.12
N LEU A 229 3.91 -2.25 17.33
CA LEU A 229 2.58 -1.69 17.65
C LEU A 229 1.50 -2.78 17.74
N ILE A 230 1.51 -3.77 16.84
CA ILE A 230 0.57 -4.91 16.87
C ILE A 230 0.76 -5.74 18.13
N GLN A 231 2.01 -5.98 18.56
CA GLN A 231 2.30 -6.66 19.83
C GLN A 231 1.82 -5.84 21.03
N LEU A 232 2.14 -4.53 21.07
CA LEU A 232 1.79 -3.62 22.16
C LEU A 232 0.27 -3.51 22.36
N HIS A 233 -0.49 -3.27 21.30
CA HIS A 233 -1.94 -3.06 21.40
C HIS A 233 -2.74 -4.37 21.40
N SER A 234 -2.16 -5.45 20.88
CA SER A 234 -2.76 -6.78 20.70
C SER A 234 -4.18 -6.73 20.12
N PRO A 235 -4.39 -6.15 18.92
CA PRO A 235 -5.70 -6.09 18.29
C PRO A 235 -6.26 -7.49 18.01
N HIS A 236 -7.58 -7.64 18.08
CA HIS A 236 -8.30 -8.88 17.81
C HIS A 236 -8.55 -9.07 16.32
N VAL A 237 -8.77 -7.97 15.60
CA VAL A 237 -8.89 -7.92 14.14
C VAL A 237 -8.00 -6.79 13.61
N ILE A 238 -7.34 -7.00 12.47
CA ILE A 238 -6.54 -5.98 11.77
C ILE A 238 -7.01 -5.85 10.33
N CYS A 239 -7.24 -4.62 9.91
CA CYS A 239 -7.57 -4.17 8.56
C CYS A 239 -6.35 -3.44 7.98
N PHE A 240 -5.58 -4.09 7.12
CA PHE A 240 -4.46 -3.43 6.42
C PHE A 240 -4.85 -3.01 5.01
N GLN A 241 -4.28 -1.88 4.58
CA GLN A 241 -4.32 -1.36 3.22
C GLN A 241 -2.88 -1.18 2.70
N GLU A 242 -2.68 -1.21 1.38
CA GLU A 242 -1.35 -1.14 0.71
C GLU A 242 -0.36 -2.26 1.06
N VAL A 243 -0.85 -3.46 1.39
CA VAL A 243 0.03 -4.61 1.60
C VAL A 243 0.55 -5.09 0.25
N THR A 244 1.86 -5.05 0.06
CA THR A 244 2.58 -5.60 -1.10
C THR A 244 3.01 -7.06 -0.84
N PRO A 245 3.47 -7.81 -1.85
CA PRO A 245 4.04 -9.15 -1.63
C PRO A 245 5.23 -9.15 -0.66
N ASN A 246 6.12 -8.16 -0.73
CA ASN A 246 7.28 -8.08 0.16
C ASN A 246 6.87 -7.75 1.61
N ILE A 247 5.87 -6.89 1.80
CA ILE A 247 5.30 -6.59 3.13
C ILE A 247 4.61 -7.83 3.72
N TYR A 248 3.83 -8.55 2.91
CA TYR A 248 3.17 -9.80 3.29
C TYR A 248 4.19 -10.83 3.82
N ASP A 249 5.35 -10.97 3.15
CA ASP A 249 6.39 -11.89 3.61
C ASP A 249 7.15 -11.42 4.86
N ILE A 250 7.33 -10.11 5.06
CA ILE A 250 7.85 -9.57 6.34
C ILE A 250 6.86 -9.84 7.48
N PHE A 251 5.57 -9.64 7.24
CA PHE A 251 4.51 -9.92 8.22
C PHE A 251 4.42 -11.42 8.53
N ARG A 252 4.48 -12.33 7.55
CA ARG A 252 4.51 -13.79 7.77
C ARG A 252 5.68 -14.28 8.62
N GLN A 253 6.83 -13.62 8.50
CA GLN A 253 8.03 -13.92 9.31
C GLN A 253 7.96 -13.33 10.73
N SER A 254 7.03 -12.41 10.99
CA SER A 254 6.89 -11.75 12.29
C SER A 254 6.25 -12.68 13.33
N SER A 255 6.77 -12.66 14.57
CA SER A 255 6.34 -13.58 15.63
C SER A 255 4.85 -13.48 16.01
N TRP A 256 4.22 -12.33 15.78
CA TRP A 256 2.79 -12.13 16.03
C TRP A 256 1.88 -12.79 15.00
N TRP A 257 2.38 -13.12 13.79
CA TRP A 257 1.57 -13.65 12.67
C TRP A 257 0.77 -14.90 13.04
N LYS A 258 1.41 -15.84 13.74
CA LYS A 258 0.82 -17.14 14.10
C LYS A 258 -0.42 -17.05 15.01
N ALA A 259 -0.70 -15.89 15.59
CA ALA A 259 -1.91 -15.66 16.37
C ALA A 259 -3.15 -15.30 15.53
N TYR A 260 -3.00 -15.10 14.20
CA TYR A 260 -4.07 -14.62 13.33
C TYR A 260 -4.37 -15.57 12.17
N HIS A 261 -5.65 -15.79 11.91
CA HIS A 261 -6.15 -16.24 10.61
C HIS A 261 -6.07 -15.08 9.60
N CYS A 262 -5.68 -15.37 8.36
CA CYS A 262 -5.47 -14.36 7.30
C CYS A 262 -6.44 -14.54 6.14
N SER A 263 -6.96 -13.43 5.59
CA SER A 263 -7.87 -13.43 4.43
C SER A 263 -7.19 -13.61 3.08
N VAL A 264 -5.86 -13.50 3.01
CA VAL A 264 -5.10 -13.53 1.76
C VAL A 264 -4.29 -14.83 1.67
N ALA A 265 -4.66 -15.67 0.71
CA ALA A 265 -3.91 -16.89 0.38
C ALA A 265 -2.57 -16.57 -0.30
N ASN A 266 -1.58 -17.44 -0.11
CA ASN A 266 -0.21 -17.28 -0.59
C ASN A 266 -0.15 -16.97 -2.11
N GLU A 267 -0.85 -17.76 -2.93
CA GLU A 267 -0.93 -17.56 -4.39
C GLU A 267 -1.54 -16.20 -4.77
N MET A 268 -2.51 -15.71 -4.00
CA MET A 268 -3.16 -14.42 -4.27
C MET A 268 -2.23 -13.25 -3.97
N ALA A 269 -1.39 -13.35 -2.92
CA ALA A 269 -0.49 -12.27 -2.52
C ALA A 269 0.47 -11.88 -3.67
N TYR A 270 1.09 -12.85 -4.33
CA TYR A 270 2.02 -12.60 -5.44
C TYR A 270 1.34 -12.25 -6.78
N SER A 271 0.01 -12.37 -6.87
CA SER A 271 -0.72 -12.09 -8.12
C SER A 271 -1.03 -10.60 -8.35
N ARG A 272 -0.80 -9.73 -7.35
CA ARG A 272 -1.16 -8.31 -7.37
C ARG A 272 -0.02 -7.44 -6.83
N PRO A 273 0.13 -6.18 -7.29
CA PRO A 273 1.19 -5.27 -6.81
C PRO A 273 0.96 -4.85 -5.35
N TYR A 274 -0.29 -4.68 -4.94
CA TYR A 274 -0.73 -4.49 -3.57
C TYR A 274 -2.20 -4.92 -3.39
N PHE A 275 -2.63 -5.10 -2.16
CA PHE A 275 -3.98 -5.55 -1.79
C PHE A 275 -4.39 -5.07 -0.38
N CYS A 276 -5.66 -5.26 -0.02
CA CYS A 276 -6.11 -5.16 1.37
C CYS A 276 -6.02 -6.53 2.06
N MET A 277 -5.76 -6.54 3.37
CA MET A 277 -5.62 -7.79 4.15
C MET A 277 -6.36 -7.70 5.48
N LEU A 278 -7.21 -8.70 5.76
CA LEU A 278 -7.85 -8.89 7.06
C LEU A 278 -7.12 -10.00 7.83
N LEU A 279 -6.82 -9.72 9.10
CA LEU A 279 -6.27 -10.67 10.06
C LEU A 279 -7.20 -10.79 11.27
N SER A 280 -7.47 -12.00 11.77
CA SER A 280 -8.35 -12.21 12.94
C SER A 280 -7.79 -13.22 13.95
N LYS A 281 -7.77 -12.87 15.24
CA LYS A 281 -7.61 -13.79 16.37
C LYS A 281 -8.93 -14.51 16.73
N LEU A 282 -10.06 -13.95 16.32
CA LEU A 282 -11.40 -14.47 16.61
C LEU A 282 -11.80 -15.54 15.59
N PRO A 283 -12.67 -16.50 15.94
CA PRO A 283 -13.22 -17.49 15.02
C PRO A 283 -13.82 -16.83 13.77
N VAL A 284 -13.31 -17.24 12.60
CA VAL A 284 -13.74 -16.75 11.29
C VAL A 284 -14.68 -17.78 10.66
N LYS A 285 -15.89 -17.37 10.31
CA LYS A 285 -16.85 -18.18 9.53
C LYS A 285 -16.55 -18.10 8.04
N SER A 286 -16.24 -16.91 7.53
CA SER A 286 -15.79 -16.71 6.15
C SER A 286 -14.85 -15.51 6.03
N PHE A 287 -13.96 -15.58 5.04
CA PHE A 287 -13.34 -14.40 4.43
C PHE A 287 -13.85 -14.30 2.99
N SER A 288 -14.10 -13.09 2.51
CA SER A 288 -14.38 -12.83 1.09
C SER A 288 -13.81 -11.48 0.65
N ALA A 289 -13.58 -11.32 -0.65
CA ALA A 289 -13.17 -10.07 -1.27
C ALA A 289 -14.06 -9.80 -2.49
N ARG A 290 -14.39 -8.54 -2.74
CA ARG A 290 -15.20 -8.10 -3.88
C ARG A 290 -14.53 -6.90 -4.56
N PRO A 291 -13.92 -7.08 -5.74
CA PRO A 291 -13.40 -5.97 -6.54
C PRO A 291 -14.53 -4.99 -6.90
N PHE A 292 -14.24 -3.70 -6.87
CA PHE A 292 -15.18 -2.68 -7.35
C PHE A 292 -15.07 -2.54 -8.87
N ASN A 293 -16.19 -2.71 -9.58
CA ASN A 293 -16.21 -2.71 -11.05
C ASN A 293 -15.83 -1.36 -11.69
N ASN A 294 -15.84 -0.26 -10.92
CA ASN A 294 -15.44 1.07 -11.38
C ASN A 294 -13.97 1.43 -11.04
N SER A 295 -13.23 0.55 -10.34
CA SER A 295 -11.88 0.85 -9.90
C SER A 295 -10.86 0.72 -11.02
N ILE A 296 -9.97 1.71 -11.15
CA ILE A 296 -8.80 1.65 -12.03
C ILE A 296 -7.52 1.29 -11.26
N MET A 297 -7.55 1.44 -9.93
CA MET A 297 -6.44 1.11 -9.02
C MET A 297 -6.55 -0.28 -8.38
N GLY A 298 -7.48 -1.12 -8.84
CA GLY A 298 -7.63 -2.51 -8.37
C GLY A 298 -8.18 -2.62 -6.94
N ARG A 299 -9.08 -1.71 -6.56
CA ARG A 299 -9.67 -1.59 -5.23
C ARG A 299 -10.82 -2.57 -5.03
N GLU A 300 -11.01 -2.98 -3.78
CA GLU A 300 -11.95 -4.04 -3.39
C GLU A 300 -12.49 -3.81 -1.98
N LEU A 301 -13.61 -4.45 -1.67
CA LEU A 301 -14.11 -4.62 -0.31
C LEU A 301 -13.75 -6.02 0.20
N CYS A 302 -12.83 -6.11 1.17
CA CYS A 302 -12.57 -7.33 1.92
C CYS A 302 -13.52 -7.41 3.12
N ILE A 303 -14.03 -8.60 3.42
CA ILE A 303 -15.02 -8.87 4.47
C ILE A 303 -14.60 -10.12 5.25
N ALA A 304 -14.63 -10.04 6.57
CA ALA A 304 -14.54 -11.15 7.50
C ALA A 304 -15.87 -11.30 8.25
N GLU A 305 -16.49 -12.48 8.16
CA GLU A 305 -17.65 -12.85 8.97
C GLU A 305 -17.13 -13.59 10.21
N LEU A 306 -17.28 -12.99 11.39
CA LEU A 306 -16.71 -13.47 12.65
C LEU A 306 -17.80 -13.95 13.60
N GLU A 307 -17.46 -14.93 14.45
CA GLU A 307 -18.27 -15.30 15.62
C GLU A 307 -17.53 -14.89 16.89
N VAL A 308 -18.03 -13.83 17.53
CA VAL A 308 -17.38 -13.22 18.70
C VAL A 308 -17.72 -13.99 19.98
N GLN A 309 -18.97 -14.44 20.06
CA GLN A 309 -19.52 -15.38 21.03
C GLN A 309 -20.62 -16.19 20.33
N PRO A 310 -21.07 -17.35 20.89
CA PRO A 310 -22.17 -18.12 20.32
C PRO A 310 -23.41 -17.24 20.04
N ASN A 311 -23.89 -17.25 18.79
CA ASN A 311 -25.00 -16.42 18.31
C ASN A 311 -24.78 -14.89 18.37
N LYS A 312 -23.53 -14.43 18.53
CA LYS A 312 -23.13 -13.00 18.41
C LYS A 312 -22.21 -12.81 17.19
N PRO A 313 -22.77 -12.76 15.96
CA PRO A 313 -22.00 -12.51 14.75
C PRO A 313 -21.54 -11.05 14.67
N LEU A 314 -20.33 -10.84 14.14
CA LEU A 314 -19.79 -9.52 13.81
C LEU A 314 -19.18 -9.58 12.40
N VAL A 315 -19.55 -8.65 11.54
CA VAL A 315 -18.88 -8.45 10.25
C VAL A 315 -17.84 -7.35 10.40
N VAL A 316 -16.57 -7.67 10.09
CA VAL A 316 -15.53 -6.64 9.96
C VAL A 316 -15.12 -6.55 8.49
N ALA A 317 -15.20 -5.36 7.92
CA ALA A 317 -14.87 -5.10 6.53
C ALA A 317 -13.77 -4.04 6.40
N THR A 318 -12.98 -4.13 5.35
CA THR A 318 -11.94 -3.15 4.99
C THR A 318 -11.92 -2.89 3.50
N SER A 319 -11.52 -1.68 3.14
CA SER A 319 -11.22 -1.30 1.77
C SER A 319 -10.10 -0.27 1.76
N HIS A 320 -9.58 0.01 0.57
CA HIS A 320 -8.82 1.20 0.25
C HIS A 320 -9.55 1.88 -0.92
N LEU A 321 -10.44 2.83 -0.65
CA LEU A 321 -11.29 3.44 -1.70
C LEU A 321 -10.47 4.31 -2.65
N GLU A 322 -10.92 4.46 -3.90
CA GLU A 322 -10.17 5.08 -5.01
C GLU A 322 -9.49 6.40 -4.60
N SER A 323 -8.16 6.46 -4.68
CA SER A 323 -7.37 7.58 -4.15
C SER A 323 -7.30 8.75 -5.15
N PRO A 324 -7.22 10.02 -4.69
CA PRO A 324 -6.83 11.13 -5.55
C PRO A 324 -5.42 10.92 -6.13
N CYS A 325 -5.29 10.88 -7.45
CA CYS A 325 -4.01 10.68 -8.14
C CYS A 325 -3.77 11.81 -9.17
N PRO A 326 -3.42 13.02 -8.71
CA PRO A 326 -3.13 14.15 -9.59
C PRO A 326 -1.85 13.88 -10.40
N ALA A 327 -2.01 13.59 -11.69
CA ALA A 327 -0.94 13.17 -12.59
C ALA A 327 -1.03 13.88 -13.96
N PRO A 328 0.04 13.90 -14.77
CA PRO A 328 -0.04 14.37 -16.15
C PRO A 328 -1.15 13.68 -16.96
N PRO A 329 -1.82 14.39 -17.90
CA PRO A 329 -1.58 15.77 -18.27
C PRO A 329 -2.30 16.80 -17.38
N THR A 330 -3.43 16.47 -16.76
CA THR A 330 -4.34 17.47 -16.14
C THR A 330 -4.10 17.76 -14.66
N TRP A 331 -3.33 16.93 -13.94
CA TRP A 331 -2.99 17.08 -12.52
C TRP A 331 -4.18 17.25 -11.55
N ASN A 332 -5.38 16.82 -11.95
CA ASN A 332 -6.64 17.08 -11.24
C ASN A 332 -7.51 15.82 -11.05
N GLN A 333 -6.98 14.62 -11.29
CA GLN A 333 -7.72 13.37 -11.24
C GLN A 333 -7.97 12.93 -9.78
N MET A 334 -9.04 13.47 -9.18
CA MET A 334 -9.38 13.26 -7.76
C MET A 334 -10.17 11.98 -7.47
N PHE A 335 -10.68 11.29 -8.50
CA PHE A 335 -11.47 10.04 -8.44
C PHE A 335 -12.63 10.05 -7.43
N SER A 336 -13.21 11.23 -7.21
CA SER A 336 -14.27 11.45 -6.23
C SER A 336 -15.54 10.65 -6.56
N LYS A 337 -15.98 10.67 -7.82
CA LYS A 337 -17.16 9.90 -8.24
C LYS A 337 -16.97 8.41 -8.01
N GLU A 338 -15.81 7.90 -8.40
CA GLU A 338 -15.44 6.48 -8.28
C GLU A 338 -15.46 6.06 -6.81
N ARG A 339 -14.76 6.81 -5.94
CA ARG A 339 -14.73 6.63 -4.48
C ARG A 339 -16.11 6.73 -3.81
N VAL A 340 -16.93 7.71 -4.22
CA VAL A 340 -18.29 7.91 -3.72
C VAL A 340 -19.20 6.73 -4.09
N ASP A 341 -19.11 6.22 -5.31
CA ASP A 341 -19.92 5.08 -5.75
C ASP A 341 -19.44 3.75 -5.13
N GLN A 342 -18.12 3.58 -4.89
CA GLN A 342 -17.57 2.46 -4.12
C GLN A 342 -18.06 2.45 -2.66
N ALA A 343 -18.06 3.60 -1.99
CA ALA A 343 -18.59 3.72 -0.64
C ALA A 343 -20.08 3.36 -0.58
N LYS A 344 -20.88 3.82 -1.55
CA LYS A 344 -22.30 3.42 -1.69
C LYS A 344 -22.45 1.92 -1.91
N GLU A 345 -21.64 1.31 -2.78
CA GLU A 345 -21.69 -0.14 -3.04
C GLU A 345 -21.40 -0.94 -1.75
N ALA A 346 -20.33 -0.58 -1.04
CA ALA A 346 -19.95 -1.21 0.21
C ALA A 346 -21.04 -1.08 1.29
N MET A 347 -21.55 0.13 1.52
CA MET A 347 -22.61 0.37 2.51
C MET A 347 -23.91 -0.37 2.16
N ASN A 348 -24.29 -0.42 0.88
CA ASN A 348 -25.47 -1.16 0.43
C ASN A 348 -25.34 -2.69 0.59
N LEU A 349 -24.14 -3.25 0.44
CA LEU A 349 -23.88 -4.67 0.69
C LEU A 349 -23.85 -5.01 2.19
N LEU A 350 -23.28 -4.11 3.00
CA LEU A 350 -23.01 -4.37 4.42
C LEU A 350 -24.23 -4.16 5.33
N LYS A 351 -25.15 -3.24 4.99
CA LYS A 351 -26.35 -2.91 5.80
C LYS A 351 -27.33 -4.07 6.06
N LYS A 352 -27.15 -5.22 5.40
CA LYS A 352 -27.95 -6.45 5.65
C LYS A 352 -27.65 -7.10 7.02
N ASN A 353 -26.53 -6.77 7.66
CA ASN A 353 -26.05 -7.46 8.85
C ASN A 353 -26.30 -6.63 10.13
N SER A 354 -26.59 -7.30 11.26
CA SER A 354 -26.93 -6.63 12.53
C SER A 354 -25.75 -5.99 13.27
N ASN A 355 -24.52 -6.48 13.08
CA ASN A 355 -23.31 -5.90 13.65
C ASN A 355 -22.24 -5.80 12.55
N VAL A 356 -21.82 -4.59 12.22
CA VAL A 356 -20.79 -4.30 11.22
C VAL A 356 -19.84 -3.22 11.72
N ILE A 357 -18.55 -3.44 11.47
CA ILE A 357 -17.49 -2.42 11.52
C ILE A 357 -16.85 -2.40 10.12
N PHE A 358 -17.03 -1.31 9.39
CA PHE A 358 -16.33 -1.07 8.13
C PHE A 358 -15.26 -0.02 8.37
N GLY A 359 -13.99 -0.39 8.21
CA GLY A 359 -12.87 0.50 8.46
C GLY A 359 -11.67 0.23 7.58
N GLY A 360 -11.02 1.30 7.18
CA GLY A 360 -9.98 1.29 6.16
C GLY A 360 -9.63 2.71 5.73
N ASP A 361 -8.66 2.83 4.82
CA ASP A 361 -8.38 4.06 4.12
C ASP A 361 -9.52 4.36 3.14
N MET A 362 -10.43 5.25 3.54
CA MET A 362 -11.57 5.65 2.72
C MET A 362 -11.19 6.74 1.70
N ASN A 363 -9.96 7.26 1.72
CA ASN A 363 -9.48 8.40 0.93
C ASN A 363 -10.41 9.64 0.96
N TRP A 364 -11.28 9.74 1.97
CA TRP A 364 -12.49 10.57 1.90
C TRP A 364 -12.22 12.02 2.31
N ASP A 365 -12.63 12.94 1.44
CA ASP A 365 -12.57 14.38 1.65
C ASP A 365 -14.00 14.94 1.66
N ASP A 366 -14.51 15.30 2.84
CA ASP A 366 -15.90 15.72 3.02
C ASP A 366 -16.25 17.03 2.25
N LYS A 367 -15.24 17.74 1.71
CA LYS A 367 -15.43 18.90 0.83
C LYS A 367 -15.50 18.56 -0.66
N LEU A 368 -14.95 17.42 -1.09
CA LEU A 368 -14.94 16.97 -2.49
C LEU A 368 -15.98 15.89 -2.74
N ASP A 369 -16.08 14.93 -1.80
CA ASP A 369 -16.93 13.74 -1.88
C ASP A 369 -18.29 13.96 -1.20
N GLY A 370 -18.41 15.04 -0.41
CA GLY A 370 -19.58 15.33 0.42
C GLY A 370 -19.66 14.45 1.68
N GLN A 371 -20.86 14.33 2.24
CA GLN A 371 -21.10 13.49 3.41
C GLN A 371 -20.93 12.01 3.05
N PHE A 372 -20.18 11.27 3.88
CA PHE A 372 -20.03 9.82 3.73
C PHE A 372 -21.41 9.13 3.74
N PRO A 373 -21.70 8.15 2.84
CA PRO A 373 -23.04 7.59 2.64
C PRO A 373 -23.46 6.60 3.73
N LEU A 374 -23.55 7.08 4.97
CA LEU A 374 -24.12 6.37 6.12
C LEU A 374 -25.61 6.08 5.86
N SER A 375 -26.07 4.90 6.26
CA SER A 375 -27.50 4.56 6.33
C SER A 375 -28.02 4.74 7.75
N ASP A 376 -29.35 4.77 7.93
CA ASP A 376 -29.96 4.94 9.25
C ASP A 376 -29.40 3.94 10.29
N GLY A 377 -29.07 4.45 11.48
CA GLY A 377 -28.44 3.67 12.54
C GLY A 377 -26.96 3.33 12.32
N TRP A 378 -26.29 3.89 11.30
CA TRP A 378 -24.83 3.87 11.19
C TRP A 378 -24.21 5.14 11.78
N MET A 379 -23.00 5.02 12.34
CA MET A 379 -22.24 6.10 12.96
C MET A 379 -20.79 6.11 12.46
N ASP A 380 -20.16 7.29 12.44
CA ASP A 380 -18.71 7.44 12.28
C ASP A 380 -18.07 7.39 13.67
N ALA A 381 -17.28 6.35 13.94
CA ALA A 381 -16.79 6.05 15.28
C ALA A 381 -15.73 7.05 15.78
N TRP A 382 -15.13 7.86 14.90
CA TRP A 382 -14.31 8.99 15.34
C TRP A 382 -15.20 10.17 15.75
N ALA A 383 -16.18 10.54 14.91
CA ALA A 383 -17.07 11.66 15.20
C ALA A 383 -17.85 11.48 16.52
N GLU A 384 -18.30 10.25 16.79
CA GLU A 384 -19.06 9.89 18.01
C GLU A 384 -18.19 9.91 19.28
N LEU A 385 -16.98 9.35 19.24
CA LEU A 385 -16.11 9.20 20.42
C LEU A 385 -15.14 10.36 20.65
N ARG A 386 -14.92 11.21 19.64
CA ARG A 386 -13.98 12.33 19.65
C ARG A 386 -14.62 13.62 19.09
N PRO A 387 -15.81 14.04 19.59
CA PRO A 387 -16.52 15.20 19.05
C PRO A 387 -15.68 16.47 19.18
N GLY A 388 -15.44 17.13 18.05
CA GLY A 388 -14.60 18.33 17.96
C GLY A 388 -13.11 18.07 17.66
N GLU A 389 -12.62 16.83 17.74
CA GLU A 389 -11.26 16.50 17.31
C GLU A 389 -11.22 16.18 15.80
N ASN A 390 -10.30 16.81 15.05
CA ASN A 390 -10.23 16.67 13.59
C ASN A 390 -9.90 15.26 13.07
N GLY A 391 -9.27 14.41 13.90
CA GLY A 391 -8.93 13.03 13.53
C GLY A 391 -8.04 12.88 12.29
N TRP A 392 -7.05 13.74 12.10
CA TRP A 392 -6.17 13.66 10.93
C TRP A 392 -5.28 12.41 10.97
N THR A 393 -5.71 11.34 10.30
CA THR A 393 -4.93 10.11 10.13
C THR A 393 -3.81 10.26 9.11
N TYR A 394 -3.91 11.25 8.22
CA TYR A 394 -2.86 11.67 7.30
C TYR A 394 -2.53 13.13 7.55
N ASP A 395 -1.38 13.42 8.17
CA ASP A 395 -1.00 14.78 8.54
C ASP A 395 0.48 15.10 8.25
N THR A 396 0.71 15.90 7.21
CA THR A 396 2.04 16.40 6.84
C THR A 396 2.68 17.37 7.85
N LYS A 397 1.94 17.82 8.89
CA LYS A 397 2.44 18.69 9.96
C LYS A 397 3.07 17.89 11.10
N SER A 398 2.42 16.81 11.55
CA SER A 398 2.91 15.93 12.61
C SER A 398 3.76 14.78 12.05
N ASN A 399 3.39 14.18 10.91
CA ASN A 399 4.22 13.17 10.24
C ASN A 399 5.33 13.83 9.44
N GLN A 400 6.47 14.08 10.10
CA GLN A 400 7.59 14.82 9.54
C GLN A 400 8.27 14.12 8.35
N MET A 401 8.11 12.80 8.18
CA MET A 401 8.58 12.03 7.02
C MET A 401 7.98 12.55 5.69
N LEU A 402 6.74 13.05 5.74
CA LEU A 402 6.05 13.59 4.57
C LEU A 402 6.61 14.95 4.12
N SER A 403 7.07 15.80 5.03
CA SER A 403 7.69 17.13 4.82
C SER A 403 7.18 17.93 3.60
N GLY A 404 5.89 18.29 3.58
CA GLY A 404 5.26 18.99 2.45
C GLY A 404 5.86 20.36 2.08
N ASN A 405 5.40 20.92 0.95
CA ASN A 405 5.52 22.37 0.66
C ASN A 405 4.28 23.16 1.10
N ARG A 406 3.16 22.48 1.33
CA ARG A 406 1.92 22.99 1.91
C ARG A 406 1.45 22.00 2.97
N THR A 407 0.75 22.50 3.98
CA THR A 407 0.14 21.68 5.01
C THR A 407 -1.09 20.96 4.45
N LEU A 408 -0.99 19.64 4.29
CA LEU A 408 -2.09 18.73 3.99
C LEU A 408 -2.38 17.91 5.25
N GLN A 409 -3.62 18.00 5.75
CA GLN A 409 -4.12 17.26 6.92
C GLN A 409 -5.50 16.71 6.56
N LYS A 410 -5.71 15.40 6.68
CA LYS A 410 -6.91 14.68 6.22
C LYS A 410 -7.25 13.51 7.13
N ARG A 411 -8.54 13.18 7.20
CA ARG A 411 -9.09 11.99 7.87
C ARG A 411 -9.49 10.98 6.81
N LEU A 412 -8.48 10.36 6.20
CA LEU A 412 -8.63 9.42 5.10
C LEU A 412 -9.12 8.08 5.65
N ASP A 413 -8.44 7.57 6.67
CA ASP A 413 -8.83 6.38 7.40
C ASP A 413 -10.02 6.69 8.33
N ARG A 414 -11.02 5.80 8.31
CA ARG A 414 -12.25 5.94 9.13
C ARG A 414 -12.71 4.57 9.62
N PHE A 415 -13.55 4.59 10.66
CA PHE A 415 -14.39 3.46 11.05
C PHE A 415 -15.85 3.92 11.01
N VAL A 416 -16.69 3.24 10.23
CA VAL A 416 -18.14 3.42 10.23
C VAL A 416 -18.82 2.14 10.72
N CYS A 417 -19.75 2.27 11.65
CA CYS A 417 -20.27 1.15 12.44
C CYS A 417 -21.80 1.12 12.45
N HIS A 418 -22.39 -0.08 12.42
CA HIS A 418 -23.78 -0.33 12.81
C HIS A 418 -23.77 -1.52 13.77
N LEU A 419 -24.13 -1.33 15.03
CA LEU A 419 -24.01 -2.34 16.07
C LEU A 419 -25.31 -2.41 16.87
N ARG A 420 -25.72 -3.64 17.24
CA ARG A 420 -26.92 -3.91 18.05
C ARG A 420 -26.61 -4.73 19.31
N ASP A 421 -25.58 -5.58 19.24
CA ASP A 421 -25.10 -6.40 20.35
C ASP A 421 -23.87 -5.79 21.04
N PHE A 422 -23.31 -4.72 20.47
CA PHE A 422 -22.06 -4.10 20.87
C PHE A 422 -22.20 -2.58 20.87
N ARG A 423 -21.37 -1.91 21.68
CA ARG A 423 -21.13 -0.47 21.62
C ARG A 423 -19.67 -0.19 21.30
N ILE A 424 -19.41 0.90 20.58
CA ILE A 424 -18.07 1.49 20.54
C ILE A 424 -17.77 2.11 21.92
N SER A 425 -16.53 2.03 22.39
CA SER A 425 -16.15 2.43 23.76
C SER A 425 -14.86 3.23 23.85
N LYS A 426 -13.95 3.09 22.88
CA LYS A 426 -12.75 3.93 22.75
C LYS A 426 -12.28 3.93 21.31
N ILE A 427 -11.72 5.06 20.86
CA ILE A 427 -10.90 5.11 19.64
C ILE A 427 -9.61 5.86 19.96
N ASP A 428 -8.49 5.27 19.55
CA ASP A 428 -7.15 5.81 19.67
C ASP A 428 -6.50 5.92 18.29
N MET A 429 -5.59 6.88 18.13
CA MET A 429 -4.70 6.98 16.97
C MET A 429 -3.31 6.48 17.38
N ILE A 430 -2.66 5.66 16.55
CA ILE A 430 -1.40 4.98 16.86
C ILE A 430 -0.37 5.10 15.73
N GLY A 431 0.91 4.88 16.06
CA GLY A 431 2.01 5.09 15.11
C GLY A 431 2.35 6.56 14.86
N MET A 432 1.94 7.44 15.77
CA MET A 432 2.16 8.89 15.72
C MET A 432 3.59 9.34 16.05
N GLU A 433 4.49 8.39 16.33
CA GLU A 433 5.88 8.64 16.74
C GLU A 433 6.87 8.22 15.66
N ALA A 434 7.98 8.96 15.56
CA ALA A 434 9.11 8.59 14.71
C ALA A 434 9.81 7.34 15.26
N ILE A 435 10.33 6.50 14.36
CA ILE A 435 11.12 5.32 14.70
C ILE A 435 12.47 5.81 15.30
N PRO A 436 12.80 5.49 16.57
CA PRO A 436 13.97 6.07 17.24
C PRO A 436 15.29 5.77 16.52
N GLY A 437 16.08 6.83 16.29
CA GLY A 437 17.38 6.73 15.62
C GLY A 437 17.31 6.44 14.12
N LEU A 438 16.12 6.56 13.48
CA LEU A 438 15.95 6.29 12.06
C LEU A 438 15.54 7.54 11.26
N SER A 439 16.38 7.90 10.30
CA SER A 439 16.16 8.97 9.34
C SER A 439 16.24 8.47 7.90
N HIS A 440 15.70 9.27 6.97
CA HIS A 440 15.90 9.10 5.53
C HIS A 440 16.24 10.45 4.90
N ILE A 441 16.88 10.42 3.72
CA ILE A 441 17.19 11.63 2.96
C ILE A 441 16.12 11.87 1.90
N LYS A 442 15.70 13.14 1.73
CA LYS A 442 14.71 13.58 0.75
C LYS A 442 15.24 14.74 -0.10
N GLU A 443 15.18 14.62 -1.42
CA GLU A 443 15.48 15.73 -2.32
C GLU A 443 14.34 16.77 -2.25
N LYS A 444 14.64 17.97 -1.74
CA LYS A 444 13.73 19.12 -1.77
C LYS A 444 14.26 20.21 -2.68
N LYS A 445 13.62 20.39 -3.83
CA LYS A 445 13.78 21.58 -4.68
C LYS A 445 13.22 22.80 -3.96
N VAL A 446 14.06 23.80 -3.74
CA VAL A 446 13.70 25.11 -3.17
C VAL A 446 14.21 26.18 -4.13
N ARG A 447 13.29 26.88 -4.81
CA ARG A 447 13.61 27.78 -5.94
C ARG A 447 14.42 27.03 -7.02
N LYS A 448 15.50 27.64 -7.53
CA LYS A 448 16.43 27.04 -8.52
C LYS A 448 17.56 26.22 -7.87
N GLU A 449 17.38 25.76 -6.63
CA GLU A 449 18.37 24.98 -5.89
C GLU A 449 17.76 23.73 -5.28
N VAL A 450 18.62 22.77 -4.97
CA VAL A 450 18.26 21.45 -4.46
C VAL A 450 18.96 21.25 -3.14
N LYS A 451 18.15 20.96 -2.11
CA LYS A 451 18.62 20.67 -0.76
C LYS A 451 18.26 19.23 -0.44
N MET A 452 19.22 18.49 0.09
CA MET A 452 18.95 17.21 0.74
C MET A 452 18.48 17.53 2.16
N LEU A 453 17.29 17.06 2.52
CA LEU A 453 16.79 17.12 3.89
C LEU A 453 16.91 15.73 4.51
N GLU A 454 17.49 15.66 5.70
CA GLU A 454 17.34 14.50 6.58
C GLU A 454 16.03 14.65 7.35
N LEU A 455 15.22 13.59 7.37
CA LEU A 455 13.89 13.55 7.96
C LEU A 455 13.72 12.26 8.77
N PRO A 456 13.00 12.29 9.91
CA PRO A 456 12.69 11.08 10.65
C PRO A 456 11.80 10.14 9.83
N VAL A 457 11.93 8.83 10.06
CA VAL A 457 11.07 7.80 9.47
C VAL A 457 9.96 7.42 10.45
N PHE A 458 8.73 7.35 9.96
CA PHE A 458 7.55 6.88 10.70
C PHE A 458 7.17 5.46 10.20
N PRO A 459 6.33 4.69 10.92
CA PRO A 459 5.90 3.36 10.48
C PRO A 459 5.20 3.36 9.11
N SER A 460 4.46 4.44 8.82
CA SER A 460 3.75 4.71 7.57
C SER A 460 3.65 6.23 7.40
N ASP A 461 3.20 6.72 6.24
CA ASP A 461 2.75 8.11 6.11
C ASP A 461 1.35 8.34 6.73
N HIS A 462 0.56 7.28 6.88
CA HIS A 462 -0.67 7.25 7.68
C HIS A 462 -0.40 6.95 9.18
N TYR A 463 -1.37 7.32 10.02
CA TYR A 463 -1.52 6.88 11.40
C TYR A 463 -2.64 5.85 11.52
N GLY A 464 -2.41 4.78 12.29
CA GLY A 464 -3.38 3.73 12.48
C GLY A 464 -4.52 4.14 13.40
N LEU A 465 -5.73 3.67 13.14
CA LEU A 465 -6.88 3.81 14.05
C LEU A 465 -7.12 2.51 14.81
N LEU A 466 -7.17 2.59 16.14
CA LEU A 466 -7.47 1.48 17.02
C LEU A 466 -8.84 1.69 17.68
N LEU A 467 -9.87 1.06 17.12
CA LEU A 467 -11.23 1.05 17.67
C LEU A 467 -11.35 -0.04 18.74
N THR A 468 -11.95 0.30 19.88
CA THR A 468 -12.34 -0.64 20.93
C THR A 468 -13.85 -0.68 21.07
N ILE A 469 -14.43 -1.89 21.03
CA ILE A 469 -15.85 -2.15 21.27
C ILE A 469 -16.03 -3.01 22.53
N SER A 470 -17.19 -2.97 23.15
CA SER A 470 -17.61 -3.91 24.19
C SER A 470 -19.04 -4.39 23.92
N PHE A 471 -19.47 -5.47 24.56
CA PHE A 471 -20.90 -5.82 24.58
C PHE A 471 -21.71 -4.70 25.21
N GLN A 472 -22.95 -4.53 24.74
CA GLN A 472 -23.89 -3.51 25.24
C GLN A 472 -24.45 -3.89 26.62
#